data_AF-A0A9J6GJ65-F1
#
_entry.id   AF-A0A9J6GJ65-F1
#
_cell.length_a   1.000
_cell.length_b   1.000
_cell.length_c   1.000
_cell.angle_alpha   90.00
_cell.angle_beta   90.00
_cell.angle_gamma   90.00
#
_symmetry.space_group_name_H-M   'P 1'
#
loop_
_entity.id
_entity.type
_entity.pdbx_description
1 polymer ?
#
loop_
_entity_poly.entity_id
_entity_poly.type
_entity_poly.pdbx_seq_one_letter_code
_entity_poly.pdbx_strand_id
1 'polypeptide(L)'
;MKRVPFGATSSPFLLSATIQYHLSKAPEEDKKTAVLKTSFYFDDFLGAAHSKDSVLRIYEQANRIMLKAGMTLKKCRQIPLLCKII
;
A
#
# COMPACT_ATOMS: atom_id res chain seq x y z
N MET A 1 -3.74 -25.92 2.48
CA MET A 1 -3.02 -24.62 2.44
C MET A 1 -3.98 -23.57 1.88
N LYS A 2 -4.26 -22.45 2.58
CA LYS A 2 -5.24 -21.40 2.13
C LYS A 2 -4.57 -20.04 1.85
N ARG A 3 -3.24 -19.98 1.84
CA ARG A 3 -2.45 -18.76 1.64
C ARG A 3 -1.55 -18.95 0.42
N VAL A 4 -1.25 -17.84 -0.25
CA VAL A 4 -0.25 -17.80 -1.32
C VAL A 4 1.13 -18.06 -0.69
N PRO A 5 1.92 -19.05 -1.17
CA PRO A 5 3.20 -19.37 -0.59
C PRO A 5 4.25 -18.30 -0.89
N PHE A 6 5.22 -18.15 0.02
CA PHE A 6 6.43 -17.38 -0.26
C PHE A 6 7.31 -18.13 -1.27
N GLY A 7 7.93 -17.39 -2.18
CA GLY A 7 8.87 -17.95 -3.16
C GLY A 7 8.24 -18.54 -4.43
N ALA A 8 6.91 -18.65 -4.54
CA ALA A 8 6.31 -18.98 -5.82
C ALA A 8 6.38 -17.79 -6.79
N THR A 9 6.71 -18.09 -8.05
CA THR A 9 6.91 -17.08 -9.11
C THR A 9 5.69 -16.17 -9.32
N SER A 10 4.47 -16.70 -9.11
CA SER A 10 3.22 -15.95 -9.28
C SER A 10 2.80 -15.14 -8.05
N SER A 11 3.37 -15.41 -6.86
CA SER A 11 2.96 -14.74 -5.61
C SER A 11 2.98 -13.22 -5.68
N PRO A 12 4.00 -12.58 -6.29
CA PRO A 12 4.04 -11.14 -6.35
C PRO A 12 3.03 -10.51 -7.30
N PHE A 13 2.78 -11.19 -8.42
CA PHE A 13 1.77 -10.76 -9.37
C PHE A 13 0.38 -10.79 -8.70
N LEU A 14 0.07 -11.88 -7.99
CA LEU A 14 -1.17 -12.01 -7.24
C LEU A 14 -1.30 -10.94 -6.15
N LEU A 15 -0.23 -10.66 -5.40
CA LEU A 15 -0.21 -9.60 -4.40
C LEU A 15 -0.46 -8.23 -5.03
N SER A 16 0.26 -7.90 -6.09
CA SER A 16 0.16 -6.61 -6.79
C SER A 16 -1.25 -6.39 -7.35
N ALA A 17 -1.83 -7.40 -8.01
CA ALA A 17 -3.19 -7.34 -8.54
C ALA A 17 -4.23 -7.17 -7.41
N THR A 18 -4.03 -7.84 -6.27
CA THR A 18 -4.92 -7.73 -5.11
C THR A 18 -4.88 -6.33 -4.49
N ILE A 19 -3.67 -5.76 -4.34
CA ILE A 19 -3.50 -4.38 -3.86
C ILE A 19 -4.20 -3.39 -4.80
N GLN A 20 -3.96 -3.50 -6.11
CA GLN A 20 -4.60 -2.64 -7.10
C GLN A 20 -6.13 -2.74 -7.07
N TYR A 21 -6.68 -3.96 -6.90
CA TYR A 21 -8.11 -4.17 -6.73
C TYR A 21 -8.66 -3.38 -5.53
N HIS A 22 -8.05 -3.50 -4.36
CA HIS A 22 -8.49 -2.78 -3.16
C HIS A 22 -8.34 -1.26 -3.28
N LEU A 23 -7.25 -0.78 -3.89
CA LEU A 23 -7.06 0.64 -4.19
C LEU A 23 -8.13 1.18 -5.16
N SER A 24 -8.55 0.39 -6.15
CA SER A 24 -9.60 0.78 -7.10
C SER A 24 -10.99 0.94 -6.45
N LYS A 25 -11.23 0.17 -5.37
CA LYS A 25 -12.47 0.14 -4.60
C LYS A 25 -12.48 1.08 -3.39
N ALA A 26 -11.36 1.78 -3.12
CA ALA A 26 -11.29 2.75 -2.05
C ALA A 26 -12.33 3.88 -2.24
N PRO A 27 -12.83 4.53 -1.17
CA PRO A 27 -13.70 5.70 -1.28
C PRO A 27 -13.04 6.84 -2.09
N GLU A 28 -13.82 7.67 -2.78
CA GLU A 28 -13.26 8.79 -3.59
C GLU A 28 -12.41 9.77 -2.78
N GLU A 29 -12.75 9.98 -1.50
CA GLU A 29 -11.94 10.74 -0.53
C GLU A 29 -10.51 10.20 -0.37
N ASP A 30 -10.33 8.88 -0.50
CA ASP A 30 -9.04 8.18 -0.42
C ASP A 30 -8.38 8.03 -1.80
N LYS A 31 -9.18 8.02 -2.89
CA LYS A 31 -8.67 7.94 -4.28
C LYS A 31 -8.01 9.23 -4.76
N LYS A 32 -8.30 10.38 -4.13
CA LYS A 32 -7.70 11.68 -4.48
C LYS A 32 -6.18 11.66 -4.44
N THR A 33 -5.61 10.74 -3.67
CA THR A 33 -4.18 10.50 -3.64
C THR A 33 -3.81 9.56 -4.77
N ALA A 34 -3.80 10.06 -6.01
CA ALA A 34 -3.38 9.33 -7.21
C ALA A 34 -2.02 8.62 -7.02
N VAL A 35 -1.17 9.22 -6.18
CA VAL A 35 0.10 8.67 -5.69
C VAL A 35 -0.06 7.22 -5.18
N LEU A 36 -1.13 6.89 -4.44
CA LEU A 36 -1.33 5.54 -3.88
C LEU A 36 -1.37 4.44 -4.94
N LYS A 37 -1.93 4.71 -6.12
CA LYS A 37 -2.03 3.70 -7.20
C LYS A 37 -0.70 3.42 -7.86
N THR A 38 0.20 4.39 -7.88
CA THR A 38 1.54 4.28 -8.50
C THR A 38 2.65 4.01 -7.49
N SER A 39 2.36 4.12 -6.19
CA SER A 39 3.31 4.02 -5.10
C SER A 39 3.60 2.60 -4.62
N PHE A 40 2.78 1.60 -4.99
CA PHE A 40 3.05 0.22 -4.61
C PHE A 40 3.95 -0.47 -5.63
N TYR A 41 5.13 -0.89 -5.17
CA TYR A 41 6.01 -1.80 -5.88
C TYR A 41 6.09 -3.10 -5.07
N PHE A 42 5.40 -4.14 -5.53
CA PHE A 42 5.39 -5.45 -4.85
C PHE A 42 4.76 -5.36 -3.44
N ASP A 43 5.50 -5.71 -2.38
CA ASP A 43 5.11 -5.54 -0.97
C ASP A 43 5.47 -4.15 -0.39
N ASP A 44 6.23 -3.33 -1.15
CA ASP A 44 6.68 -2.01 -0.74
C ASP A 44 5.70 -0.91 -1.18
N PHE A 45 5.36 -0.04 -0.24
CA PHE A 45 4.67 1.22 -0.46
C PHE A 45 5.67 2.37 -0.37
N LEU A 46 5.86 3.06 -1.49
CA LEU A 46 6.80 4.15 -1.69
C LEU A 46 6.06 5.46 -1.92
N GLY A 47 6.11 6.36 -0.93
CA GLY A 47 5.53 7.70 -1.01
C GLY A 47 6.58 8.78 -0.74
N ALA A 48 6.44 9.92 -1.42
CA ALA A 48 7.17 11.12 -1.07
C ALA A 48 6.22 12.32 -1.14
N ALA A 49 6.40 13.27 -0.23
CA ALA A 49 5.69 14.53 -0.25
C ALA A 49 6.58 15.65 0.28
N HIS A 50 6.23 16.89 -0.07
CA HIS A 50 7.04 18.08 0.24
C HIS A 50 7.01 18.50 1.71
N SER A 51 6.11 17.92 2.53
CA SER A 51 6.03 18.22 3.96
C SER A 51 5.73 16.97 4.78
N LYS A 52 6.18 16.97 6.05
CA LYS A 52 5.94 15.88 7.00
C LYS A 52 4.44 15.60 7.18
N ASP A 53 3.62 16.64 7.28
CA ASP A 53 2.17 16.48 7.42
C ASP A 53 1.55 15.83 6.19
N SER A 54 2.07 16.13 5.01
CA SER A 54 1.61 15.50 3.76
C SER A 54 1.98 14.02 3.73
N VAL A 55 3.19 13.67 4.19
CA VAL A 55 3.62 12.27 4.32
C VAL A 55 2.74 11.52 5.32
N LEU A 56 2.44 12.12 6.48
CA LEU A 56 1.59 11.49 7.49
C LEU A 56 0.17 11.22 6.95
N ARG A 57 -0.43 12.19 6.24
CA ARG A 57 -1.74 12.00 5.60
C ARG A 57 -1.74 10.86 4.58
N ILE A 58 -0.70 10.78 3.74
CA ILE A 58 -0.56 9.68 2.77
C ILE A 58 -0.46 8.34 3.50
N TYR A 59 0.32 8.28 4.58
CA TYR A 59 0.45 7.07 5.39
C TYR A 59 -0.88 6.65 6.01
N GLU A 60 -1.62 7.56 6.63
CA GLU A 60 -2.91 7.28 7.28
C GLU A 60 -3.94 6.76 6.28
N GLN A 61 -4.01 7.38 5.10
CA GLN A 61 -4.88 6.93 4.01
C GLN A 61 -4.49 5.53 3.51
N ALA A 62 -3.21 5.32 3.22
CA ALA A 62 -2.71 4.02 2.78
C ALA A 62 -3.01 2.94 3.83
N ASN A 63 -2.72 3.21 5.10
CA ASN A 63 -2.96 2.28 6.19
C ASN A 63 -4.46 1.97 6.35
N ARG A 64 -5.34 2.97 6.23
CA ARG A 64 -6.80 2.78 6.27
C ARG A 64 -7.30 1.85 5.16
N ILE A 65 -6.85 2.04 3.92
CA ILE A 65 -7.24 1.19 2.79
C ILE A 65 -6.75 -0.24 2.99
N MET A 66 -5.47 -0.39 3.35
CA MET A 66 -4.83 -1.70 3.51
C MET A 66 -5.43 -2.48 4.68
N LEU A 67 -5.72 -1.83 5.81
CA LEU A 67 -6.40 -2.47 6.94
C LEU A 67 -7.79 -2.99 6.55
N LYS A 68 -8.56 -2.23 5.76
CA LYS A 68 -9.84 -2.70 5.21
C LYS A 68 -9.68 -3.91 4.28
N ALA A 69 -8.54 -4.03 3.61
CA ALA A 69 -8.18 -5.19 2.80
C ALA A 69 -7.63 -6.37 3.63
N GLY A 70 -7.53 -6.25 4.96
CA GLY A 70 -6.92 -7.26 5.83
C GLY A 70 -5.40 -7.33 5.70
N MET A 71 -4.76 -6.26 5.23
CA MET A 71 -3.32 -6.12 5.04
C MET A 71 -2.77 -5.05 5.98
N THR A 72 -1.69 -5.34 6.72
CA THR A 72 -1.12 -4.39 7.68
C THR A 72 0.17 -3.80 7.15
N LEU A 73 0.29 -2.48 7.12
CA LEU A 73 1.57 -1.82 6.88
C LEU A 73 2.40 -1.89 8.17
N LYS A 74 3.60 -2.49 8.11
CA LYS A 74 4.45 -2.73 9.28
C LYS A 74 5.69 -1.85 9.31
N LYS A 75 6.66 -2.13 8.43
CA LYS A 75 7.98 -1.48 8.44
C LYS A 75 7.88 -0.11 7.77
N CYS A 76 7.48 0.91 8.52
CA CYS A 76 7.29 2.26 8.02
C CYS A 76 8.41 3.22 8.43
N ARG A 77 9.10 3.78 7.44
CA ARG A 77 9.95 4.97 7.59
C ARG A 77 9.19 6.16 7.04
N GLN A 78 9.20 7.30 7.72
CA GLN A 78 8.35 8.45 7.37
C GLN A 78 9.02 9.44 6.40
N ILE A 79 10.35 9.43 6.24
CA ILE A 79 11.04 10.34 5.30
C ILE A 79 12.22 9.60 4.64
N PRO A 80 12.13 9.26 3.34
CA PRO A 80 10.90 9.17 2.54
C PRO A 80 9.91 8.13 3.12
N LEU A 81 8.63 8.19 2.72
CA LEU A 81 7.63 7.22 3.18
C LEU A 81 7.89 5.87 2.52
N LEU A 82 8.35 4.91 3.30
CA LEU A 82 8.59 3.54 2.85
C LEU A 82 7.95 2.59 3.85
N CYS A 83 6.90 1.87 3.43
CA CYS A 83 6.17 0.90 4.25
C CYS A 83 6.16 -0.48 3.58
N LYS A 84 6.25 -1.56 4.36
CA LYS A 84 6.03 -2.95 3.88
C LYS A 84 4.74 -3.56 4.38
N ILE A 85 4.11 -4.39 3.56
CA ILE A 85 2.92 -5.19 3.95
C ILE A 85 3.32 -6.47 4.72
N ILE A 86 4.52 -7.02 4.48
CA ILE A 86 4.95 -8.32 5.02
C ILE A 86 6.15 -8.16 5.96
#